data_AF-A0A060PZQ8-F1
#
_entry.id   AF-A0A060PZQ8-F1
#
_cell.length_a   1.000
_cell.length_b   1.000
_cell.length_c   1.000
_cell.angle_alpha   90.00
_cell.angle_beta   90.00
_cell.angle_gamma   90.00
#
_symmetry.space_group_name_H-M   'P 1'
#
loop_
_entity.id
_entity.type
_entity.pdbx_description
1 polymer ?
#
loop_
_entity_poly.entity_id
_entity_poly.type
_entity_poly.pdbx_seq_one_letter_code
_entity_poly.pdbx_strand_id
1 'polypeptide(L)'
;MSMQKSYPSNISQEQFEKIRPILESSKQKTKPRKLDLYDVFCGVLYVLKSGCQWRMLPKGFPRWESVYYYFRVWSKKNREEPSLLELVLKKISWRGPYQQWSEREN
;
A
#
# COMPACT_ATOMS: atom_id res chain seq x y z
N MET A 1 16.34 1.37 15.43
CA MET A 1 15.93 2.04 14.17
C MET A 1 16.39 1.17 13.02
N SER A 2 15.50 0.33 12.48
CA SER A 2 15.82 -0.51 11.33
C SER A 2 16.10 0.39 10.13
N MET A 3 17.32 0.31 9.58
CA MET A 3 17.69 0.96 8.32
C MET A 3 16.73 0.47 7.23
N GLN A 4 15.66 1.23 6.97
CA GLN A 4 14.82 0.98 5.81
C GLN A 4 15.70 1.22 4.58
N LYS A 5 15.99 0.13 3.87
CA LYS A 5 16.56 0.21 2.53
C LYS A 5 15.63 1.11 1.72
N SER A 6 16.15 2.24 1.26
CA SER A 6 15.41 3.15 0.41
C SER A 6 15.22 2.48 -0.94
N TYR A 7 14.00 2.01 -1.21
CA TYR A 7 13.64 1.50 -2.53
C TYR A 7 13.17 2.67 -3.40
N PRO A 8 13.43 2.65 -4.72
CA PRO A 8 12.97 3.70 -5.63
C PRO A 8 11.43 3.80 -5.73
N SER A 9 10.70 2.80 -5.19
CA SER A 9 9.24 2.82 -5.06
C SER A 9 8.74 3.52 -3.80
N ASN A 10 9.61 3.84 -2.85
CA ASN A 10 9.21 4.45 -1.59
C ASN A 10 8.88 5.94 -1.81
N ILE A 11 7.91 6.44 -1.05
CA ILE A 11 7.56 7.87 -1.00
C ILE A 11 8.18 8.51 0.23
N SER A 12 8.32 9.84 0.26
CA SER A 12 8.82 10.50 1.46
C SER A 12 7.84 10.36 2.63
N GLN A 13 8.36 10.37 3.86
CA GLN A 13 7.52 10.34 5.06
C GLN A 13 6.54 11.53 5.08
N GLU A 14 6.95 12.72 4.64
CA GLU A 14 6.08 13.89 4.53
C GLU A 14 4.91 13.69 3.55
N GLN A 15 5.18 13.06 2.40
CA GLN A 15 4.11 12.70 1.45
C GLN A 15 3.18 11.65 2.08
N PHE A 16 3.75 10.69 2.80
CA PHE A 16 3.00 9.66 3.50
C PHE A 16 2.08 10.25 4.58
N GLU A 17 2.55 11.21 5.37
CA GLU A 17 1.73 11.84 6.41
C GLU A 17 0.47 12.52 5.87
N LYS A 18 0.52 13.06 4.64
CA LYS A 18 -0.64 13.66 3.96
C LYS A 18 -1.70 12.65 3.53
N ILE A 19 -1.32 11.40 3.31
CA ILE A 19 -2.22 10.30 2.90
C ILE A 19 -2.60 9.37 4.05
N ARG A 20 -1.77 9.32 5.09
CA ARG A 20 -1.97 8.55 6.32
C ARG A 20 -3.41 8.66 6.85
N PRO A 21 -4.01 9.85 7.05
CA PRO A 21 -5.37 9.93 7.59
C PRO A 21 -6.38 9.16 6.73
N ILE A 22 -6.24 9.17 5.40
CA ILE A 22 -7.13 8.46 4.47
C ILE A 22 -6.99 6.93 4.63
N LEU A 23 -5.75 6.44 4.78
CA LEU A 23 -5.47 5.02 5.02
C LEU A 23 -5.97 4.55 6.39
N GLU A 24 -5.93 5.44 7.38
CA GLU A 24 -6.41 5.18 8.73
C GLU A 24 -7.94 5.14 8.82
N SER A 25 -8.66 5.91 8.00
CA SER A 25 -10.13 5.91 7.91
C SER A 25 -10.72 4.54 7.54
N SER A 26 -9.93 3.67 6.90
CA SER A 26 -10.38 2.36 6.42
C SER A 26 -10.71 1.35 7.53
N LYS A 27 -10.16 1.51 8.75
CA LYS A 27 -10.20 0.44 9.76
C LYS A 27 -10.80 0.93 11.08
N GLN A 28 -11.89 0.26 11.50
CA GLN A 28 -12.35 0.32 12.89
C GLN A 28 -11.24 -0.23 13.80
N LYS A 29 -10.79 0.60 14.75
CA LYS A 29 -9.73 0.31 15.75
C LYS A 29 -10.03 -0.98 16.51
N THR A 30 -9.58 -2.13 16.00
CA THR A 30 -9.82 -3.43 16.65
C THR A 30 -8.56 -4.10 17.18
N LYS A 31 -7.35 -3.62 16.83
CA LYS A 31 -6.08 -4.06 17.46
C LYS A 31 -5.03 -2.95 17.45
N PRO A 32 -4.24 -2.80 18.53
CA PRO A 32 -3.10 -1.88 18.54
C PRO A 32 -2.13 -2.23 17.40
N ARG A 33 -1.71 -1.21 16.65
CA ARG A 33 -0.85 -1.37 15.46
C ARG A 33 0.56 -1.73 15.91
N LYS A 34 0.91 -3.03 15.86
CA LYS A 34 2.31 -3.48 15.97
C LYS A 34 3.11 -3.24 14.68
N LEU A 35 2.43 -2.93 13.57
CA LEU A 35 3.05 -2.73 12.26
C LEU A 35 2.99 -1.25 11.89
N ASP A 36 4.10 -0.74 11.36
CA ASP A 36 4.16 0.60 10.78
C ASP A 36 3.37 0.62 9.46
N LEU A 37 2.39 1.53 9.38
CA LEU A 37 1.57 1.72 8.19
C LEU A 37 2.40 2.22 7.00
N TYR A 38 3.46 3.00 7.27
CA TYR A 38 4.37 3.47 6.24
C TYR A 38 5.05 2.31 5.53
N ASP A 39 5.56 1.34 6.29
CA ASP A 39 6.27 0.17 5.77
C ASP A 39 5.36 -0.74 4.96
N VAL A 40 4.14 -0.92 5.43
CA VAL A 40 3.10 -1.65 4.72
C VAL A 40 2.79 -0.95 3.39
N PHE A 41 2.59 0.36 3.42
CA PHE A 41 2.26 1.13 2.22
C PHE A 41 3.41 1.13 1.21
N CYS A 42 4.66 1.32 1.65
CA CYS A 42 5.84 1.20 0.79
C CYS A 42 5.99 -0.20 0.19
N GLY A 43 5.65 -1.26 0.94
CA GLY A 43 5.61 -2.63 0.42
C GLY A 43 4.56 -2.82 -0.67
N VAL A 44 3.37 -2.21 -0.51
CA VAL A 44 2.34 -2.18 -1.56
C VAL A 44 2.84 -1.45 -2.80
N LEU A 45 3.41 -0.25 -2.64
CA LEU A 45 3.98 0.52 -3.75
C LEU A 45 5.08 -0.23 -4.48
N TYR A 46 5.93 -0.95 -3.76
CA TYR A 46 6.99 -1.78 -4.33
C TYR A 46 6.40 -2.85 -5.27
N VAL A 47 5.38 -3.57 -4.82
CA VAL A 47 4.69 -4.59 -5.63
C VAL A 47 3.99 -3.95 -6.83
N LEU A 48 3.32 -2.81 -6.64
CA LEU A 48 2.65 -2.09 -7.74
C LEU A 48 3.63 -1.55 -8.78
N LYS A 49 4.82 -1.10 -8.38
CA LYS A 49 5.83 -0.55 -9.29
C LYS A 49 6.58 -1.64 -10.04
N SER A 50 6.95 -2.71 -9.33
CA SER A 50 7.75 -3.82 -9.88
C SER A 50 6.89 -4.86 -10.60
N GLY A 51 5.60 -4.96 -10.27
CA GLY A 51 4.72 -6.02 -10.74
C GLY A 51 5.09 -7.41 -10.23
N CYS A 52 5.95 -7.52 -9.21
CA CYS A 52 6.41 -8.81 -8.69
C CYS A 52 5.29 -9.56 -7.94
N GLN A 53 5.45 -10.87 -7.79
CA GLN A 53 4.54 -11.67 -6.97
C GLN A 53 4.67 -11.27 -5.49
N TRP A 54 3.57 -11.30 -4.72
CA TRP A 54 3.58 -10.94 -3.29
C TRP A 54 4.60 -11.71 -2.47
N ARG A 55 4.85 -12.99 -2.79
CA ARG A 55 5.84 -13.84 -2.13
C ARG A 55 7.30 -13.43 -2.39
N MET A 56 7.53 -12.66 -3.45
CA MET A 56 8.84 -12.10 -3.82
C MET A 56 9.14 -10.78 -3.10
N LEU A 57 8.25 -10.31 -2.22
CA LEU A 57 8.47 -9.08 -1.46
C LEU A 57 9.78 -9.20 -0.64
N PRO A 58 10.71 -8.24 -0.77
CA PRO A 58 11.97 -8.28 -0.04
C PRO A 58 11.77 -8.36 1.48
N LYS A 59 12.64 -9.10 2.18
CA LYS A 59 12.64 -9.26 3.65
C LYS A 59 12.80 -7.94 4.44
N GLY A 60 13.11 -6.83 3.76
CA GLY A 60 13.17 -5.50 4.38
C GLY A 60 11.79 -4.88 4.64
N PHE A 61 10.72 -5.46 4.07
CA PHE A 61 9.35 -5.05 4.32
C PHE A 61 8.67 -5.94 5.36
N PRO A 62 7.52 -5.53 5.91
CA PRO A 62 6.67 -6.39 6.73
C PRO A 62 6.30 -7.67 5.96
N ARG A 63 5.92 -8.70 6.71
CA ARG A 63 5.45 -9.97 6.14
C ARG A 63 4.45 -9.75 5.01
N TRP A 64 4.69 -10.37 3.86
CA TRP A 64 3.89 -10.15 2.64
C TRP A 64 2.41 -10.43 2.86
N GLU A 65 2.04 -11.35 3.77
CA GLU A 65 0.65 -11.64 4.14
C GLU A 65 -0.03 -10.42 4.74
N SER A 66 0.71 -9.66 5.56
CA SER A 66 0.21 -8.42 6.15
C SER A 66 0.06 -7.35 5.08
N VAL A 67 1.08 -7.16 4.23
CA VAL A 67 1.04 -6.19 3.14
C VAL A 67 -0.12 -6.46 2.20
N TYR A 68 -0.33 -7.72 1.82
CA TYR A 68 -1.45 -8.15 0.99
C TYR A 68 -2.81 -7.93 1.67
N TYR A 69 -2.93 -8.23 2.96
CA TYR A 69 -4.15 -7.96 3.71
C TYR A 69 -4.53 -6.47 3.65
N TYR A 70 -3.57 -5.57 3.88
CA TYR A 70 -3.81 -4.13 3.79
C TYR A 70 -4.15 -3.69 2.37
N PHE A 71 -3.44 -4.21 1.36
CA PHE A 71 -3.77 -3.98 -0.05
C PHE A 71 -5.23 -4.35 -0.35
N ARG A 72 -5.69 -5.55 0.04
CA ARG A 72 -7.09 -5.96 -0.20
C ARG A 72 -8.10 -5.04 0.49
N VAL A 73 -7.80 -4.61 1.71
CA VAL A 73 -8.68 -3.70 2.47
C VAL A 73 -8.77 -2.34 1.78
N TRP A 74 -7.64 -1.78 1.34
CA TRP A 74 -7.60 -0.47 0.68
C TRP A 74 -8.10 -0.50 -0.77
N SER A 75 -7.95 -1.63 -1.45
CA SER A 75 -8.43 -1.87 -2.82
C SER A 75 -9.91 -2.25 -2.87
N LYS A 76 -10.57 -2.45 -1.72
CA LYS A 76 -12.00 -2.74 -1.67
C LYS A 76 -12.77 -1.50 -2.15
N LYS A 77 -13.34 -1.61 -3.35
CA LYS A 77 -14.15 -0.58 -3.98
C LYS A 77 -15.62 -0.73 -3.54
N ASN A 78 -16.27 0.37 -3.18
CA ASN A 78 -17.73 0.43 -3.06
C ASN A 78 -18.31 0.79 -4.44
N ARG A 79 -19.51 0.31 -4.78
CA ARG A 79 -20.07 0.38 -6.14
C ARG A 79 -20.03 1.78 -6.79
N GLU A 80 -20.06 2.85 -5.99
CA GLU A 80 -20.15 4.23 -6.47
C GLU A 80 -18.93 5.09 -6.11
N GLU A 81 -17.98 4.59 -5.32
CA GLU A 81 -16.83 5.38 -4.84
C GLU A 81 -15.50 4.75 -5.24
N PRO A 82 -14.48 5.55 -5.62
CA PRO A 82 -13.13 5.05 -5.85
C PRO A 82 -12.57 4.42 -4.58
N SER A 83 -11.71 3.40 -4.75
CA SER A 83 -11.10 2.74 -3.60
C SER A 83 -10.19 3.71 -2.83
N LEU A 84 -9.97 3.46 -1.53
CA LEU A 84 -9.05 4.28 -0.74
C LEU A 84 -7.65 4.27 -1.34
N LEU A 85 -7.24 3.12 -1.91
CA LEU A 85 -5.98 3.00 -2.62
C LEU A 85 -5.92 3.94 -3.83
N GLU A 86 -6.98 4.00 -4.66
CA GLU A 86 -7.05 4.91 -5.80
C GLU A 86 -6.98 6.38 -5.40
N LEU A 87 -7.70 6.78 -4.34
CA LEU A 87 -7.66 8.15 -3.82
C LEU A 87 -6.24 8.53 -3.37
N VAL A 88 -5.58 7.63 -2.66
CA VAL A 88 -4.22 7.83 -2.17
C VAL A 88 -3.22 7.90 -3.31
N LEU A 89 -3.29 6.98 -4.27
CA LEU A 89 -2.44 6.97 -5.46
C LEU A 89 -2.60 8.25 -6.30
N LYS A 90 -3.84 8.74 -6.45
CA LYS A 90 -4.12 10.01 -7.11
C LYS A 90 -3.52 11.19 -6.34
N LYS A 91 -3.61 11.19 -5.01
CA LYS A 91 -3.10 12.28 -4.16
C LYS A 91 -1.58 12.38 -4.16
N ILE A 92 -0.86 11.27 -4.35
CA ILE A 92 0.60 11.25 -4.53
C ILE A 92 1.03 11.38 -6.00
N SER A 93 0.11 11.66 -6.92
CA SER A 93 0.36 11.74 -8.36
C SER A 93 1.07 10.50 -8.92
N TRP A 94 0.66 9.31 -8.49
CA TRP A 94 1.26 8.04 -8.91
C TRP A 94 1.16 7.86 -10.43
N ARG A 95 2.30 7.74 -11.11
CA ARG A 95 2.42 7.51 -12.56
C ARG A 95 2.90 6.10 -12.90
N GLY A 96 2.43 5.09 -12.17
CA GLY A 96 2.62 3.67 -12.52
C GLY A 96 1.32 3.08 -13.08
N PRO A 97 1.38 2.03 -13.91
CA PRO A 97 0.18 1.38 -14.44
C PRO A 97 -0.59 0.72 -13.30
N TYR A 98 -1.54 1.43 -12.70
CA TYR A 98 -2.60 0.83 -11.89
C TYR A 98 -3.61 0.24 -12.87
N GLN A 99 -3.23 -0.82 -13.58
CA GLN A 99 -4.23 -1.71 -14.17
C GLN A 99 -4.88 -2.45 -13.01
N GLN A 100 -6.19 -2.37 -12.95
CA GLN A 100 -6.99 -2.97 -11.90
C GLN A 100 -6.61 -4.44 -11.82
N TRP A 101 -6.08 -4.87 -10.65
CA TRP A 101 -5.56 -6.23 -10.46
C TRP A 101 -6.63 -7.31 -10.72
N SER A 102 -7.90 -6.93 -10.85
CA SER A 102 -9.02 -7.76 -11.30
C SER A 102 -8.95 -8.17 -12.78
N GLU A 103 -8.12 -7.52 -13.61
CA GLU A 103 -7.99 -7.82 -15.05
C GLU A 103 -6.83 -8.78 -15.35
N ARG A 104 -5.98 -9.08 -14.37
CA ARG A 104 -4.94 -10.12 -14.50
C ARG A 104 -5.54 -11.45 -14.04
N GLU A 105 -6.35 -12.06 -14.91
CA GLU A 105 -6.66 -13.48 -14.78
C GLU A 105 -5.36 -14.29 -14.91
N ASN A 106 -5.28 -15.34 -14.10
CA ASN A 106 -4.14 -16.23 -13.96
C ASN A 106 -4.54 -17.61 -14.48
#